data_AF-A0A7S4NE22-F1
#
_entry.id   AF-A0A7S4NE22-F1
#
_cell.length_a   1.000
_cell.length_b   1.000
_cell.length_c   1.000
_cell.angle_alpha   90.00
_cell.angle_beta   90.00
_cell.angle_gamma   90.00
#
_symmetry.space_group_name_H-M   'P 1'
#
loop_
_entity.id
_entity.type
_entity.pdbx_description
1 polymer ?
#
loop_
_entity_poly.entity_id
_entity_poly.type
_entity_poly.pdbx_seq_one_letter_code
_entity_poly.pdbx_strand_id
1 'polypeptide(L)'
;VIRHYDLLSSADFVHCMAYDQPGQHSTVSFFESGIRLGQEKGFDLSKMTIGVPFYARHIRNGEPKTYYEIVDKLDDEVVDEYKHYYFNSRITITKKTKIAASAGLGGIMIWELGQDVQPLNDPRSLMTA
;
A
#
# COMPACT_ATOMS: atom_id res chain seq x y z
N VAL A 1 27.71 2.70 -23.59
CA VAL A 1 28.20 2.98 -22.21
C VAL A 1 26.99 3.02 -21.30
N ILE A 2 26.87 2.10 -20.33
CA ILE A 2 25.81 2.14 -19.32
C ILE A 2 26.31 3.03 -18.18
N ARG A 3 25.54 4.06 -17.81
CA ARG A 3 25.84 4.91 -16.65
C ARG A 3 25.16 4.33 -15.42
N HIS A 4 25.88 4.27 -14.32
CA HIS A 4 25.34 3.91 -13.02
C HIS A 4 25.06 5.18 -12.23
N TYR A 5 23.87 5.27 -11.66
CA TYR A 5 23.47 6.34 -10.76
C TYR A 5 23.20 5.74 -9.40
N ASP A 6 23.62 6.45 -8.35
CA ASP A 6 23.19 6.13 -7.01
C ASP A 6 21.77 6.70 -6.81
N LEU A 7 20.82 5.79 -6.57
CA LEU A 7 19.41 6.12 -6.38
C LEU A 7 19.22 7.14 -5.25
N LEU A 8 19.98 7.00 -4.17
CA LEU A 8 19.83 7.81 -2.96
C LEU A 8 20.14 9.29 -3.20
N SER A 9 21.18 9.53 -4.00
CA SER A 9 21.60 10.89 -4.38
C SER A 9 20.88 11.45 -5.60
N SER A 10 20.20 10.61 -6.40
CA SER A 10 19.64 11.03 -7.69
C SER A 10 18.13 11.22 -7.71
N ALA A 11 17.36 10.51 -6.87
CA ALA A 11 15.90 10.58 -6.86
C ALA A 11 15.39 11.53 -5.77
N ASP A 12 14.37 12.36 -6.07
CA ASP A 12 13.66 13.16 -5.06
C ASP A 12 12.84 12.28 -4.13
N PHE A 13 12.15 11.28 -4.71
CA PHE A 13 11.39 10.28 -3.98
C PHE A 13 11.66 8.87 -4.46
N VAL A 14 11.59 7.92 -3.54
CA VAL A 14 11.62 6.47 -3.82
C VAL A 14 10.33 5.84 -3.33
N HIS A 15 9.59 5.23 -4.27
CA HIS A 15 8.30 4.59 -4.00
C HIS A 15 8.51 3.08 -3.81
N CYS A 16 8.50 2.63 -2.55
CA CYS A 16 8.61 1.21 -2.23
C CYS A 16 7.27 0.51 -2.47
N MET A 17 7.23 -0.49 -3.35
CA MET A 17 6.01 -1.25 -3.65
C MET A 17 5.79 -2.37 -2.62
N ALA A 18 5.30 -2.02 -1.43
CA ALA A 18 5.04 -2.97 -0.34
C ALA A 18 3.69 -3.71 -0.50
N TYR A 19 3.51 -4.30 -1.68
CA TYR A 19 2.37 -5.15 -2.05
C TYR A 19 2.84 -6.27 -2.99
N ASP A 20 1.92 -7.11 -3.46
CA ASP A 20 2.18 -8.26 -4.36
C ASP A 20 2.95 -9.45 -3.76
N GLN A 21 2.99 -9.57 -2.44
CA GLN A 21 3.44 -10.82 -1.83
C GLN A 21 2.50 -11.99 -2.15
N PRO A 22 2.99 -13.24 -2.18
CA PRO A 22 2.13 -14.41 -2.18
C PRO A 22 1.21 -14.44 -0.94
N GLY A 23 -0.03 -14.93 -1.09
CA GLY A 23 -0.99 -14.97 0.01
C GLY A 23 -1.57 -13.60 0.34
N GLN A 24 -1.40 -13.17 1.59
CA GLN A 24 -1.81 -11.83 2.02
C GLN A 24 -0.85 -10.79 1.42
N HIS A 25 -1.21 -10.25 0.26
CA HIS A 25 -0.26 -9.56 -0.60
C HIS A 25 0.28 -8.23 -0.06
N SER A 26 -0.35 -7.61 0.95
CA SER A 26 0.10 -6.34 1.54
C SER A 26 -0.25 -6.24 3.03
N THR A 27 0.40 -7.04 3.86
CA THR A 27 0.22 -6.97 5.32
C THR A 27 0.85 -5.71 5.92
N VAL A 28 0.44 -5.36 7.15
CA VAL A 28 1.11 -4.28 7.92
C VAL A 28 2.57 -4.63 8.21
N SER A 29 2.87 -5.91 8.52
CA SER A 29 4.25 -6.34 8.80
C SER A 29 5.16 -6.24 7.57
N PHE A 30 4.62 -6.49 6.37
CA PHE A 30 5.37 -6.28 5.13
C PHE A 30 5.59 -4.79 4.85
N PHE A 31 4.59 -3.94 5.10
CA PHE A 31 4.74 -2.50 5.04
C PHE A 31 5.86 -1.99 5.97
N GLU A 32 5.86 -2.42 7.24
CA GLU A 32 6.92 -2.08 8.21
C GLU A 32 8.30 -2.63 7.79
N SER A 33 8.35 -3.74 7.05
CA SER A 33 9.61 -4.28 6.53
C SER A 33 10.26 -3.36 5.50
N GLY A 34 9.46 -2.62 4.70
CA GLY A 34 9.97 -1.59 3.80
C GLY A 34 10.65 -0.45 4.56
N ILE A 35 10.10 -0.05 5.71
CA ILE A 35 10.70 0.96 6.59
C ILE A 35 12.05 0.47 7.12
N ARG A 36 12.07 -0.77 7.66
CA ARG A 36 13.31 -1.38 8.17
C ARG A 36 14.38 -1.47 7.09
N LEU A 37 14.01 -1.88 5.87
CA LEU A 37 14.93 -1.92 4.75
C LEU A 37 15.50 -0.53 4.44
N GLY A 38 14.67 0.52 4.42
CA GLY A 38 15.13 1.90 4.23
C GLY A 38 16.15 2.31 5.29
N GLN A 39 15.87 2.02 6.56
CA GLN A 39 16.76 2.30 7.69
C GLN A 39 18.09 1.54 7.57
N GLU A 40 18.04 0.23 7.31
CA GLU A 40 19.22 -0.64 7.16
C GLU A 40 20.12 -0.22 5.99
N LYS A 41 19.52 0.33 4.92
CA LYS A 41 20.23 0.81 3.74
C LYS A 41 20.67 2.28 3.83
N GLY A 42 20.34 2.97 4.91
CA GLY A 42 20.69 4.39 5.10
C GLY A 42 19.92 5.34 4.18
N PHE A 43 18.69 4.99 3.79
CA PHE A 43 17.82 5.90 3.06
C PHE A 43 17.42 7.08 3.96
N ASP A 44 17.39 8.27 3.38
CA ASP A 44 16.64 9.37 3.96
C ASP A 44 15.13 9.03 3.86
N LEU A 45 14.53 8.67 4.99
CA LEU A 45 13.12 8.27 5.04
C LEU A 45 12.19 9.39 4.59
N SER A 46 12.58 10.66 4.72
CA SER A 46 11.77 11.80 4.24
C SER A 46 11.63 11.82 2.71
N LYS A 47 12.52 11.12 1.99
CA LYS A 47 12.47 10.91 0.55
C LYS A 47 11.89 9.55 0.17
N MET A 48 11.47 8.74 1.14
CA MET A 48 10.89 7.42 0.90
C MET A 48 9.39 7.46 1.13
N THR A 49 8.64 6.85 0.23
CA THR A 49 7.22 6.55 0.43
C THR A 49 7.02 5.04 0.36
N ILE A 50 6.03 4.52 1.06
CA ILE A 50 5.66 3.11 0.96
C ILE A 50 4.27 2.99 0.34
N GLY A 51 4.19 2.09 -0.62
CA GLY A 51 3.03 1.82 -1.45
C GLY A 51 1.94 1.05 -0.72
N VAL A 52 0.69 1.46 -0.92
CA VAL A 52 -0.51 0.72 -0.51
C VAL A 52 -1.35 0.34 -1.73
N PRO A 53 -1.91 -0.88 -1.76
CA PRO A 53 -2.73 -1.33 -2.88
C PRO A 53 -4.20 -0.91 -2.71
N PHE A 54 -4.80 -0.39 -3.77
CA PHE A 54 -6.25 -0.13 -3.87
C PHE A 54 -6.97 -1.29 -4.59
N TYR A 55 -6.40 -2.48 -4.48
CA TYR A 55 -6.93 -3.71 -5.05
C TYR A 55 -6.70 -4.85 -4.07
N ALA A 56 -7.46 -5.92 -4.27
CA ALA A 56 -7.37 -7.18 -3.61
C ALA A 56 -6.65 -8.20 -4.49
N ARG A 57 -6.08 -9.24 -3.88
CA ARG A 57 -5.62 -10.45 -4.60
C ARG A 57 -6.16 -11.69 -3.94
N HIS A 58 -6.54 -12.66 -4.77
CA HIS A 58 -6.93 -13.96 -4.27
C HIS A 58 -5.72 -14.70 -3.70
N ILE A 59 -5.80 -15.10 -2.43
CA ILE A 59 -4.65 -15.57 -1.63
C ILE A 59 -3.97 -16.84 -2.19
N ARG A 60 -4.64 -17.60 -3.08
CA ARG A 60 -4.10 -18.86 -3.62
C ARG A 60 -3.48 -18.73 -5.01
N ASN A 61 -4.09 -17.96 -5.90
CA ASN A 61 -3.72 -17.89 -7.32
C ASN A 61 -3.32 -16.47 -7.76
N GLY A 62 -3.45 -15.48 -6.88
CA GLY A 62 -3.05 -14.11 -7.17
C GLY A 62 -3.96 -13.35 -8.14
N GLU A 63 -5.15 -13.88 -8.49
CA GLU A 63 -6.16 -13.18 -9.28
C GLU A 63 -6.48 -11.81 -8.64
N PRO A 64 -6.36 -10.69 -9.37
CA PRO A 64 -6.63 -9.37 -8.83
C PRO A 64 -8.13 -9.02 -8.88
N LYS A 65 -8.57 -8.17 -7.94
CA LYS A 65 -9.85 -7.44 -7.98
C LYS A 65 -9.65 -6.02 -7.53
N THR A 66 -10.24 -5.05 -8.20
CA THR A 66 -10.23 -3.65 -7.72
C THR A 66 -10.98 -3.54 -6.39
N TYR A 67 -10.65 -2.54 -5.57
CA TYR A 67 -11.39 -2.27 -4.34
C TYR A 67 -12.86 -1.93 -4.63
N TYR A 68 -13.12 -1.14 -5.69
CA TYR A 68 -14.46 -0.82 -6.16
C TYR A 68 -15.33 -2.07 -6.45
N GLU A 69 -14.75 -3.14 -7.01
CA GLU A 69 -15.51 -4.37 -7.28
C GLU A 69 -15.97 -5.10 -6.01
N ILE A 70 -15.31 -4.89 -4.87
CA ILE A 70 -15.57 -5.66 -3.65
C ILE A 70 -16.26 -4.85 -2.56
N VAL A 71 -16.08 -3.52 -2.50
CA VAL A 71 -16.50 -2.66 -1.38
C VAL A 71 -18.01 -2.75 -1.08
N ASP A 72 -18.86 -2.80 -2.10
CA ASP A 72 -20.32 -2.88 -1.96
C ASP A 72 -20.81 -4.21 -1.38
N LYS A 73 -19.92 -5.21 -1.30
CA LYS A 73 -20.22 -6.57 -0.85
C LYS A 73 -19.64 -6.88 0.53
N LEU A 74 -18.92 -5.93 1.12
CA LEU A 74 -18.35 -6.05 2.46
C LEU A 74 -19.43 -5.72 3.49
N ASP A 75 -19.51 -6.54 4.54
CA ASP A 75 -20.20 -6.16 5.76
C ASP A 75 -19.23 -5.41 6.69
N ASP A 76 -19.76 -4.83 7.77
CA ASP A 76 -18.97 -4.04 8.74
C ASP A 76 -17.93 -4.90 9.51
N GLU A 77 -18.05 -6.23 9.50
CA GLU A 77 -17.13 -7.14 10.19
C GLU A 77 -15.92 -7.52 9.32
N VAL A 78 -15.98 -7.32 8.00
CA VAL A 78 -14.88 -7.63 7.09
C VAL A 78 -13.77 -6.57 7.15
N VAL A 79 -12.63 -6.97 7.73
CA VAL A 79 -11.50 -6.06 7.97
C VAL A 79 -10.40 -6.13 6.90
N ASP A 80 -10.12 -7.25 6.23
CA ASP A 80 -9.07 -7.31 5.18
C ASP A 80 -9.20 -8.53 4.23
N GLU A 81 -10.23 -9.38 4.39
CA GLU A 81 -10.40 -10.56 3.55
C GLU A 81 -11.87 -10.78 3.20
N TYR A 82 -12.16 -10.90 1.90
CA TYR A 82 -13.49 -11.21 1.38
C TYR A 82 -13.41 -12.35 0.37
N LYS A 83 -14.06 -13.49 0.65
CA LYS A 83 -14.09 -14.67 -0.24
C LYS A 83 -12.71 -15.05 -0.78
N HIS A 84 -11.71 -15.15 0.11
CA HIS A 84 -10.30 -15.45 -0.21
C HIS A 84 -9.56 -14.37 -1.01
N TYR A 85 -10.14 -13.19 -1.22
CA TYR A 85 -9.43 -12.01 -1.70
C TYR A 85 -8.95 -11.22 -0.50
N TYR A 86 -7.64 -11.15 -0.30
CA TYR A 86 -7.03 -10.27 0.70
C TYR A 86 -6.84 -8.88 0.10
N PHE A 87 -7.22 -7.85 0.85
CA PHE A 87 -7.08 -6.44 0.49
C PHE A 87 -6.64 -5.65 1.72
N ASN A 88 -6.55 -4.32 1.59
CA ASN A 88 -6.40 -3.44 2.75
C ASN A 88 -7.69 -2.63 2.92
N SER A 89 -8.41 -2.85 4.02
CA SER A 89 -9.53 -1.98 4.37
C SER A 89 -9.06 -0.59 4.74
N ARG A 90 -10.04 0.30 4.89
CA ARG A 90 -9.84 1.63 5.46
C ARG A 90 -9.11 1.58 6.82
N ILE A 91 -9.42 0.60 7.68
CA ILE A 91 -8.74 0.44 8.97
C ILE A 91 -7.23 0.19 8.77
N THR A 92 -6.89 -0.71 7.85
CA THR A 92 -5.49 -1.06 7.54
C THR A 92 -4.77 0.07 6.81
N ILE A 93 -5.43 0.76 5.88
CA ILE A 93 -4.89 1.97 5.22
C ILE A 93 -4.61 3.06 6.25
N THR A 94 -5.57 3.44 7.10
CA THR A 94 -5.37 4.42 8.17
C THR A 94 -4.21 4.03 9.08
N LYS A 95 -4.09 2.74 9.45
CA LYS A 95 -2.99 2.24 10.28
C LYS A 95 -1.64 2.42 9.59
N LYS A 96 -1.52 2.06 8.32
CA LYS A 96 -0.28 2.22 7.53
C LYS A 96 0.08 3.70 7.36
N THR A 97 -0.89 4.57 7.09
CA THR A 97 -0.68 6.02 7.01
C THR A 97 -0.15 6.59 8.33
N LYS A 98 -0.69 6.15 9.48
CA LYS A 98 -0.17 6.54 10.80
C LYS A 98 1.25 6.05 11.04
N ILE A 99 1.55 4.80 10.69
CA ILE A 99 2.91 4.25 10.79
C ILE A 99 3.89 5.05 9.95
N ALA A 100 3.52 5.39 8.71
CA ALA A 100 4.34 6.19 7.81
C ALA A 100 4.66 7.57 8.38
N ALA A 101 3.64 8.27 8.89
CA ALA A 101 3.81 9.56 9.53
C ALA A 101 4.71 9.47 10.78
N SER A 102 4.49 8.47 11.64
CA SER A 102 5.32 8.25 12.84
C SER A 102 6.77 7.89 12.52
N ALA A 103 7.02 7.20 11.40
CA ALA A 103 8.36 6.83 10.96
C ALA A 103 9.11 7.97 10.23
N GLY A 104 8.46 9.10 9.96
CA GLY A 104 9.05 10.19 9.20
C GLY A 104 9.23 9.90 7.71
N LEU A 105 8.39 9.02 7.15
CA LEU A 105 8.34 8.80 5.71
C LEU A 105 7.90 10.07 4.98
N GLY A 106 8.36 10.26 3.74
CA GLY A 106 7.88 11.31 2.83
C GLY A 106 6.41 11.19 2.46
N GLY A 107 5.79 10.04 2.73
CA GLY A 107 4.35 9.82 2.59
C GLY A 107 3.98 8.38 2.24
N ILE A 108 2.80 8.23 1.67
CA ILE A 108 2.26 6.98 1.12
C ILE A 108 2.18 7.12 -0.40
N MET A 109 2.47 6.04 -1.13
CA MET A 109 2.19 5.92 -2.56
C MET A 109 0.98 4.98 -2.76
N ILE A 110 0.15 5.24 -3.77
CA ILE A 110 -1.07 4.46 -4.03
C ILE A 110 -0.94 3.74 -5.36
N TRP A 111 -1.25 2.45 -5.38
CA TRP A 111 -1.42 1.66 -6.61
C TRP A 111 -2.79 0.96 -6.64
N GLU A 112 -3.75 1.36 -7.45
CA GLU A 112 -3.81 2.64 -8.18
C GLU A 112 -5.18 3.32 -8.01
N LEU A 113 -5.23 4.63 -8.25
CA LEU A 113 -6.35 5.50 -7.89
C LEU A 113 -7.70 5.11 -8.55
N GLY A 114 -7.67 4.60 -9.78
CA GLY A 114 -8.82 4.13 -10.54
C GLY A 114 -9.46 2.84 -10.00
N GLN A 115 -8.81 2.18 -9.04
CA GLN A 115 -9.32 0.97 -8.40
C GLN A 115 -10.14 1.26 -7.14
N ASP A 116 -10.14 2.52 -6.68
CA ASP A 116 -10.93 2.99 -5.54
C ASP A 116 -12.38 3.32 -5.93
N VAL A 117 -13.19 3.59 -4.91
CA VAL A 117 -14.55 4.08 -5.06
C VAL A 117 -14.56 5.48 -5.68
N GLN A 118 -15.45 5.69 -6.64
CA GLN A 118 -15.70 6.99 -7.25
C GLN A 118 -17.08 7.51 -6.84
N PRO A 119 -17.21 8.80 -6.46
CA PRO A 119 -16.14 9.79 -6.37
C PRO A 119 -15.20 9.55 -5.17
N LEU A 120 -13.95 10.02 -5.26
CA LEU A 120 -12.92 9.78 -4.23
C LEU A 120 -13.23 10.35 -2.84
N ASN A 121 -14.26 11.18 -2.70
CA ASN A 121 -14.75 11.69 -1.41
C ASN A 121 -15.90 10.84 -0.83
N ASP A 122 -16.26 9.72 -1.46
CA ASP A 122 -17.18 8.74 -0.89
C ASP A 122 -16.63 8.25 0.47
N PRO A 123 -17.46 8.14 1.53
CA PRO A 123 -17.02 7.66 2.84
C PRO A 123 -16.36 6.28 2.84
N ARG A 124 -16.56 5.47 1.79
CA ARG A 124 -15.97 4.14 1.61
C ARG A 124 -14.64 4.19 0.87
N SER A 125 -14.31 5.30 0.23
CA SER A 125 -13.04 5.52 -0.48
C SER A 125 -11.85 5.28 0.43
N LEU A 126 -10.86 4.54 -0.06
CA LEU A 126 -9.57 4.35 0.61
C LEU A 126 -8.76 5.64 0.63
N MET A 127 -8.94 6.52 -0.36
CA MET A 127 -8.30 7.84 -0.42
C MET A 127 -8.61 8.73 0.80
N THR A 128 -9.73 8.49 1.49
CA THR A 128 -10.16 9.27 2.66
C THR A 128 -9.69 8.68 4.01
N ALA A 129 -9.01 7.53 3.99
CA ALA A 129 -8.60 6.78 5.18
C ALA A 129 -7.20 7.19 5.69
#